data_AF-A0A5B0LRD5-F1
#
_entry.id   AF-A0A5B0LRD5-F1
#
_cell.length_a   1.000
_cell.length_b   1.000
_cell.length_c   1.000
_cell.angle_alpha   90.00
_cell.angle_beta   90.00
_cell.angle_gamma   90.00
#
_symmetry.space_group_name_H-M   'P 1'
#
loop_
_entity.id
_entity.type
_entity.pdbx_description
1 polymer ?
#
loop_
_entity_poly.entity_id
_entity_poly.type
_entity_poly.pdbx_seq_one_letter_code
_entity_poly.pdbx_strand_id
1 'polypeptide(L)'
;MSNIPAHVFMLLHGCRWTLDTSQQQRTTARAPLTLRATSASVKPTPASGGKGLGKGGAKRHRKILRDNIQGITKPAIRRLARRGGVKRISGLIYEETRGVLKIFLENVIRDSVTYTEHAKRKTVTSLDVVYALKRQGRTLYGFGA
;
A
#
# COMPACT_ATOMS: atom_id res chain seq x y z
N MET A 1 72.59 3.83 10.89
CA MET A 1 73.06 4.34 9.58
C MET A 1 72.43 3.42 8.54
N SER A 2 71.54 3.81 7.62
CA SER A 2 71.42 5.02 6.83
C SER A 2 70.16 4.91 5.94
N ASN A 3 69.46 6.04 5.81
CA ASN A 3 68.59 6.54 4.74
C ASN A 3 67.89 5.65 3.68
N ILE A 4 66.65 6.06 3.43
CA ILE A 4 65.68 5.78 2.34
C ILE A 4 66.29 6.15 0.96
N PRO A 5 65.90 5.52 -0.18
CA PRO A 5 64.86 6.07 -1.09
C PRO A 5 63.97 5.00 -1.77
N ALA A 6 62.64 5.15 -1.78
CA ALA A 6 61.88 5.75 -2.87
C ALA A 6 62.13 5.15 -4.27
N HIS A 7 61.61 3.93 -4.54
CA HIS A 7 61.25 3.49 -5.90
C HIS A 7 60.47 2.16 -5.88
N VAL A 8 59.15 2.16 -5.64
CA VAL A 8 58.27 1.15 -6.25
C VAL A 8 56.92 1.79 -6.56
N PHE A 9 56.91 2.39 -7.75
CA PHE A 9 55.76 2.87 -8.50
C PHE A 9 54.90 1.65 -8.89
N MET A 10 53.82 1.39 -8.15
CA MET A 10 52.84 0.35 -8.50
C MET A 10 51.65 1.01 -9.20
N LEU A 11 51.51 0.73 -10.50
CA LEU A 11 50.35 1.08 -11.32
C LEU A 11 49.42 -0.13 -11.43
N LEU A 12 48.12 0.17 -11.56
CA LEU A 12 46.98 -0.71 -11.87
C LEU A 12 46.31 -1.41 -10.68
N HIS A 13 45.24 -0.82 -10.15
CA HIS A 13 43.90 -0.99 -10.71
C HIS A 13 42.94 0.08 -10.18
N GLY A 14 42.17 0.66 -11.09
CA GLY A 14 41.41 1.87 -10.88
C GLY A 14 40.21 1.73 -9.94
N CYS A 15 40.05 2.78 -9.13
CA CYS A 15 38.78 3.28 -8.62
C CYS A 15 38.97 4.78 -8.33
N ARG A 16 38.83 5.61 -9.37
CA ARG A 16 38.87 7.07 -9.26
C ARG A 16 37.45 7.58 -9.02
N TRP A 17 37.12 7.89 -7.77
CA TRP A 17 36.02 8.80 -7.42
C TRP A 17 36.52 10.23 -7.61
N THR A 18 35.99 10.97 -8.58
CA THR A 18 36.17 12.42 -8.67
C THR A 18 34.85 13.12 -8.39
N LEU A 19 34.83 13.73 -7.21
CA LEU A 19 33.95 14.79 -6.73
C LEU A 19 34.02 15.98 -7.69
N ASP A 20 32.91 16.36 -8.32
CA ASP A 20 32.81 17.61 -9.08
C ASP A 20 32.16 18.68 -8.21
N THR A 21 33.02 19.43 -7.52
CA THR A 21 32.71 20.69 -6.86
C THR A 21 33.52 21.78 -7.56
N SER A 22 32.91 22.50 -8.50
CA SER A 22 33.01 23.97 -8.64
C SER A 22 32.66 24.44 -10.04
N GLN A 23 31.47 25.02 -10.19
CA GLN A 23 31.27 26.14 -11.11
C GLN A 23 30.41 27.20 -10.42
N GLN A 24 31.10 28.09 -9.72
CA GLN A 24 30.61 29.40 -9.29
C GLN A 24 31.60 30.43 -9.84
N GLN A 25 31.10 31.35 -10.68
CA GLN A 25 31.63 32.68 -11.05
C GLN A 25 30.75 33.17 -12.21
N ARG A 26 30.18 34.38 -12.34
CA ARG A 26 30.36 35.76 -11.82
C ARG A 26 29.04 36.51 -12.15
N THR A 27 28.40 37.28 -11.26
CA THR A 27 28.41 38.78 -11.19
C THR A 27 28.42 39.46 -12.57
N THR A 28 27.52 40.35 -13.03
CA THR A 28 26.91 41.55 -12.45
C THR A 28 25.83 42.11 -13.42
N ALA A 29 24.70 42.66 -12.93
CA ALA A 29 24.09 43.94 -13.36
C ALA A 29 22.61 44.07 -12.93
N ARG A 30 22.29 45.14 -12.18
CA ARG A 30 20.96 45.79 -12.09
C ARG A 30 20.74 46.57 -13.42
N ALA A 31 19.56 46.90 -13.94
CA ALA A 31 18.27 47.36 -13.40
C ALA A 31 17.17 47.26 -14.52
N PRO A 32 16.04 48.01 -14.53
CA PRO A 32 14.74 47.60 -13.97
C PRO A 32 13.55 47.69 -14.96
N LEU A 33 12.35 47.31 -14.44
CA LEU A 33 11.00 47.74 -14.86
C LEU A 33 10.60 47.59 -16.34
N THR A 34 9.72 46.62 -16.60
CA THR A 34 8.41 46.93 -17.21
C THR A 34 7.36 45.92 -16.74
N LEU A 35 6.27 46.47 -16.22
CA LEU A 35 5.03 45.79 -15.88
C LEU A 35 4.43 45.21 -17.17
N ARG A 36 4.17 43.91 -17.24
CA ARG A 36 3.20 43.37 -18.19
C ARG A 36 2.23 42.46 -17.45
N ALA A 37 1.08 43.06 -17.15
CA ALA A 37 -0.08 42.38 -16.63
C ALA A 37 -0.58 41.36 -17.66
N THR A 38 -0.45 40.08 -17.36
CA THR A 38 -1.31 39.04 -17.93
C THR A 38 -2.32 38.65 -16.88
N SER A 39 -3.59 38.96 -17.16
CA SER A 39 -4.77 38.64 -16.39
C SER A 39 -4.82 37.15 -15.99
N ALA A 40 -4.44 36.85 -14.76
CA ALA A 40 -4.75 35.57 -14.13
C ALA A 40 -6.18 35.66 -13.57
N SER A 41 -7.11 34.97 -14.24
CA SER A 41 -8.47 34.75 -13.73
C SER A 41 -8.38 33.91 -12.45
N VAL A 42 -8.49 34.58 -11.30
CA VAL A 42 -8.65 33.95 -9.98
C VAL A 42 -10.07 33.40 -9.92
N LYS A 43 -10.22 32.07 -9.98
CA LYS A 43 -11.50 31.41 -9.66
C LYS A 43 -11.63 31.31 -8.14
N PRO A 44 -12.69 31.83 -7.52
CA PRO A 44 -12.90 31.68 -6.09
C PRO A 44 -13.25 30.23 -5.76
N THR A 45 -12.52 29.68 -4.80
CA THR A 45 -12.81 28.41 -4.12
C THR A 45 -14.08 28.55 -3.26
N PRO A 46 -15.05 27.62 -3.32
CA PRO A 46 -16.15 27.63 -2.37
C PRO A 46 -15.63 27.31 -0.97
N ALA A 47 -15.75 28.30 -0.10
CA ALA A 47 -15.48 28.21 1.31
C ALA A 47 -16.33 27.11 1.96
N SER A 48 -15.70 26.39 2.88
CA SER A 48 -16.31 25.50 3.85
C SER A 48 -17.35 26.25 4.69
N GLY A 49 -18.63 26.06 4.35
CA GLY A 49 -19.77 26.43 5.19
C GLY A 49 -19.97 25.39 6.29
N GLY A 50 -19.66 25.77 7.52
CA GLY A 50 -19.94 24.95 8.69
C GLY A 50 -21.36 25.13 9.22
N LYS A 51 -21.88 24.02 9.75
CA LYS A 51 -22.79 23.89 10.92
C LYS A 51 -24.30 23.86 10.66
N GLY A 52 -24.82 22.63 10.64
CA GLY A 52 -26.21 22.27 10.93
C GLY A 52 -26.30 20.80 11.37
N LEU A 53 -26.24 20.54 12.67
CA LEU A 53 -26.43 19.21 13.24
C LEU A 53 -27.89 18.79 13.14
N GLY A 54 -28.25 18.07 12.07
CA GLY A 54 -29.37 17.16 12.12
C GLY A 54 -28.93 15.88 12.83
N LYS A 55 -29.20 15.76 14.13
CA LYS A 55 -29.18 14.46 14.84
C LYS A 55 -30.34 13.58 14.32
N GLY A 56 -30.27 13.19 13.06
CA GLY A 56 -30.95 12.03 12.54
C GLY A 56 -29.87 10.98 12.34
N GLY A 57 -29.75 10.03 13.27
CA GLY A 57 -28.83 8.92 13.10
C GLY A 57 -29.04 8.36 11.71
N ALA A 58 -28.04 8.48 10.84
CA ALA A 58 -28.08 7.90 9.51
C ALA A 58 -28.48 6.45 9.73
N LYS A 59 -29.73 6.11 9.38
CA LYS A 59 -30.22 4.74 9.48
C LYS A 59 -29.20 3.95 8.69
N ARG A 60 -28.35 3.20 9.42
CA ARG A 60 -27.42 2.26 8.81
C ARG A 60 -28.33 1.24 8.17
N HIS A 61 -28.65 1.47 6.91
CA HIS A 61 -29.28 0.46 6.09
C HIS A 61 -28.29 -0.68 6.16
N ARG A 62 -28.69 -1.75 6.86
CA ARG A 62 -27.96 -3.02 6.85
C ARG A 62 -27.68 -3.30 5.39
N LYS A 63 -26.40 -3.35 5.00
CA LYS A 63 -26.04 -3.68 3.63
C LYS A 63 -26.77 -4.97 3.32
N ILE A 64 -27.70 -4.91 2.38
CA ILE A 64 -28.37 -6.11 1.87
C ILE A 64 -27.23 -7.01 1.39
N LEU A 65 -27.20 -8.25 1.89
CA LEU A 65 -26.21 -9.22 1.47
C LEU A 65 -26.47 -9.49 -0.02
N ARG A 66 -25.64 -8.88 -0.86
CA ARG A 66 -25.56 -9.14 -2.30
C ARG A 66 -24.38 -10.07 -2.55
N ASP A 67 -24.29 -10.60 -3.76
CA ASP A 67 -23.12 -11.36 -4.21
C ASP A 67 -21.87 -10.47 -4.25
N ASN A 68 -21.20 -10.36 -3.10
CA ASN A 68 -19.98 -9.57 -2.92
C ASN A 68 -18.77 -10.17 -3.66
N ILE A 69 -18.95 -11.34 -4.28
CA ILE A 69 -17.88 -12.07 -4.96
C ILE A 69 -17.29 -11.27 -6.13
N GLN A 70 -18.12 -10.48 -6.82
CA GLN A 70 -17.66 -9.57 -7.88
C GLN A 70 -16.95 -8.31 -7.32
N GLY A 71 -17.07 -8.06 -6.01
CA GLY A 71 -16.28 -7.05 -5.31
C GLY A 71 -14.78 -7.39 -5.25
N ILE A 72 -14.42 -8.66 -5.44
CA ILE A 72 -13.03 -9.06 -5.71
C ILE A 72 -12.72 -8.77 -7.18
N THR A 73 -12.15 -7.60 -7.40
CA THR A 73 -11.93 -7.05 -8.75
C THR A 73 -10.75 -7.73 -9.47
N LYS A 74 -10.80 -7.76 -10.81
CA LYS A 74 -9.70 -8.24 -11.67
C LYS A 74 -8.31 -7.67 -11.31
N PRO A 75 -8.13 -6.36 -11.02
CA PRO A 75 -6.83 -5.84 -10.58
C PRO A 75 -6.38 -6.39 -9.22
N ALA A 76 -7.28 -6.74 -8.29
CA ALA A 76 -6.89 -7.35 -7.01
C ALA A 76 -6.31 -8.75 -7.22
N ILE A 77 -6.96 -9.58 -8.04
CA ILE A 77 -6.46 -10.90 -8.42
C ILE A 77 -5.11 -10.77 -9.14
N ARG A 78 -4.97 -9.78 -10.03
CA ARG A 78 -3.68 -9.49 -10.69
C ARG A 78 -2.58 -9.18 -9.67
N ARG A 79 -2.84 -8.33 -8.66
CA ARG A 79 -1.85 -8.01 -7.62
C ARG A 79 -1.42 -9.26 -6.83
N LEU A 80 -2.36 -10.15 -6.48
CA LEU A 80 -2.05 -11.41 -5.81
C LEU A 80 -1.19 -12.34 -6.68
N ALA A 81 -1.59 -12.54 -7.93
CA ALA A 81 -0.86 -13.39 -8.87
C ALA A 81 0.55 -12.84 -9.15
N ARG A 82 0.73 -11.52 -9.25
CA ARG A 82 2.06 -10.90 -9.37
C ARG A 82 2.92 -11.14 -8.13
N ARG A 83 2.35 -11.02 -6.93
CA ARG A 83 3.06 -11.37 -5.68
C ARG A 83 3.46 -12.85 -5.65
N GLY A 84 2.64 -13.73 -6.24
CA GLY A 84 2.95 -15.14 -6.45
C GLY A 84 3.89 -15.45 -7.63
N GLY A 85 4.49 -14.45 -8.29
CA GLY A 85 5.45 -14.67 -9.38
C GLY A 85 4.83 -15.02 -10.74
N VAL A 86 3.51 -14.91 -10.90
CA VAL A 86 2.83 -15.29 -12.15
C VAL A 86 3.08 -14.24 -13.24
N LYS A 87 3.70 -14.65 -14.37
CA LYS A 87 4.08 -13.77 -15.49
C LYS A 87 2.96 -13.48 -16.50
N ARG A 88 2.08 -14.44 -16.78
CA ARG A 88 0.91 -14.29 -17.67
C ARG A 88 -0.29 -14.97 -17.02
N ILE A 89 -1.47 -14.37 -17.14
CA ILE A 89 -2.70 -14.85 -16.49
C ILE A 89 -3.79 -14.97 -17.57
N SER A 90 -4.40 -16.15 -17.67
CA SER A 90 -5.54 -16.40 -18.56
C SER A 90 -6.84 -15.76 -18.04
N GLY A 91 -7.78 -15.46 -18.95
CA GLY A 91 -9.06 -14.85 -18.61
C GLY A 91 -9.97 -15.71 -17.72
N LEU A 92 -9.87 -17.04 -17.82
CA LEU A 92 -10.70 -17.96 -17.04
C LEU A 92 -10.32 -18.02 -15.56
N ILE A 93 -9.08 -17.65 -15.22
CA ILE A 93 -8.57 -17.67 -13.84
C ILE A 93 -9.30 -16.68 -12.93
N TYR A 94 -9.88 -15.61 -13.47
CA TYR A 94 -10.57 -14.61 -12.65
C TYR A 94 -11.79 -15.19 -11.94
N GLU A 95 -12.61 -15.98 -12.64
CA GLU A 95 -13.78 -16.61 -12.01
C GLU A 95 -13.38 -17.81 -11.15
N GLU A 96 -12.40 -18.59 -11.59
CA GLU A 96 -11.88 -19.73 -10.82
C GLU A 96 -11.33 -19.29 -9.46
N THR A 97 -10.52 -18.23 -9.43
CA THR A 97 -9.95 -17.69 -8.19
C THR A 97 -11.04 -17.21 -7.24
N ARG A 98 -12.16 -16.68 -7.77
CA ARG A 98 -13.30 -16.27 -6.95
C ARG A 98 -13.99 -17.48 -6.33
N GLY A 99 -14.19 -18.55 -7.09
CA GLY A 99 -14.73 -19.82 -6.57
C GLY A 99 -13.89 -20.36 -5.42
N VAL A 100 -12.58 -20.48 -5.62
CA VAL A 100 -11.64 -20.97 -4.59
C VAL A 100 -11.64 -20.07 -3.35
N LEU A 101 -11.64 -18.75 -3.54
CA LEU A 101 -11.66 -17.80 -2.42
C LEU A 101 -12.95 -17.90 -1.60
N LYS A 102 -14.09 -18.12 -2.26
CA LYS A 102 -15.38 -18.32 -1.59
C LYS A 102 -15.35 -19.57 -0.72
N ILE A 103 -14.91 -20.70 -1.27
CA ILE A 103 -14.81 -21.97 -0.53
C ILE A 103 -13.86 -21.84 0.67
N PHE A 104 -12.71 -21.19 0.48
CA PHE A 104 -11.75 -20.97 1.57
C PHE A 104 -12.37 -20.16 2.72
N LEU A 105 -13.00 -19.03 2.41
CA LEU A 105 -13.63 -18.18 3.43
C LEU A 105 -14.80 -18.87 4.10
N GLU A 106 -15.61 -19.63 3.37
CA GLU A 106 -16.71 -20.40 3.95
C GLU A 106 -16.20 -21.42 4.98
N ASN A 107 -15.12 -22.15 4.68
CA ASN A 107 -14.56 -23.13 5.62
C ASN A 107 -14.01 -22.46 6.89
N VAL A 108 -13.27 -21.36 6.75
CA VAL A 108 -12.71 -20.64 7.90
C VAL A 108 -13.82 -20.01 8.76
N ILE A 109 -14.83 -19.41 8.13
CA ILE A 109 -15.92 -18.74 8.85
C ILE A 109 -16.82 -19.75 9.56
N ARG A 110 -17.12 -20.90 8.94
CA ARG A 110 -17.88 -21.99 9.60
C ARG A 110 -17.22 -22.38 10.92
N ASP A 111 -15.93 -22.70 10.88
CA ASP A 111 -15.16 -23.08 12.06
C ASP A 111 -15.09 -21.94 13.09
N SER A 112 -14.89 -20.69 12.64
CA SER A 112 -14.84 -19.51 13.51
C SER A 112 -16.16 -19.25 14.23
N VAL A 113 -17.29 -19.41 13.54
CA VAL A 113 -18.63 -19.23 14.12
C VAL A 113 -18.90 -20.31 15.16
N THR A 114 -18.53 -21.56 14.90
CA THR A 114 -18.66 -22.65 15.89
C THR A 114 -17.92 -22.32 17.21
N TYR A 115 -16.71 -21.77 17.15
CA TYR A 115 -16.00 -21.33 18.36
C TYR A 115 -16.72 -20.20 19.10
N THR A 116 -17.30 -19.25 18.37
CA THR A 116 -18.04 -18.13 18.98
C THR A 116 -19.34 -18.58 19.65
N GLU A 117 -20.03 -19.54 19.04
CA GLU A 117 -21.25 -20.14 19.57
C GLU A 117 -20.97 -20.95 20.83
N HIS A 118 -19.88 -21.75 20.84
CA HIS A 118 -19.43 -22.46 22.04
C HIS A 118 -19.13 -21.50 23.21
N ALA A 119 -18.59 -20.32 22.92
CA ALA A 119 -18.34 -19.30 23.92
C ALA A 119 -19.56 -18.44 24.27
N LYS A 120 -20.74 -18.71 23.69
CA LYS A 120 -22.00 -17.96 23.86
C LYS A 120 -21.87 -16.47 23.53
N ARG A 121 -20.96 -16.09 22.62
CA ARG A 121 -20.74 -14.71 22.18
C ARG A 121 -21.46 -14.46 20.86
N LYS A 122 -21.99 -13.24 20.68
CA LYS A 122 -22.61 -12.79 19.41
C LYS A 122 -21.61 -12.11 18.47
N THR A 123 -20.37 -11.95 18.90
CA THR A 123 -19.32 -11.22 18.18
C THR A 123 -18.15 -12.15 17.94
N VAL A 124 -17.77 -12.29 16.67
CA VAL A 124 -16.58 -13.04 16.27
C VAL A 124 -15.35 -12.24 16.67
N THR A 125 -14.47 -12.85 17.47
CA THR A 125 -13.19 -12.24 17.88
C THR A 125 -12.06 -12.66 16.93
N SER A 126 -10.95 -11.91 16.94
CA SER A 126 -9.75 -12.28 16.16
C SER A 126 -9.19 -13.64 16.60
N LEU A 127 -9.30 -13.97 17.88
CA LEU A 127 -8.82 -15.24 18.43
C LEU A 127 -9.59 -16.44 17.87
N ASP A 128 -10.91 -16.31 17.69
CA ASP A 128 -11.73 -17.39 17.12
C ASP A 128 -11.28 -17.75 15.69
N VAL A 129 -10.91 -16.73 14.91
CA VAL A 129 -10.35 -16.92 13.56
C VAL A 129 -8.95 -17.54 13.62
N VAL A 130 -8.09 -17.10 14.54
CA VAL A 130 -6.75 -17.69 14.73
C VAL A 130 -6.85 -19.18 15.12
N TYR A 131 -7.80 -19.54 15.97
CA TYR A 131 -8.02 -20.93 16.38
C TYR A 131 -8.58 -21.79 15.24
N ALA A 132 -9.55 -21.28 14.47
CA ALA A 132 -10.04 -21.94 13.26
C ALA A 132 -8.91 -22.20 12.25
N LEU A 133 -8.06 -21.20 12.02
CA LEU A 133 -6.92 -21.32 11.12
C LEU A 133 -5.84 -22.29 11.63
N LYS A 134 -5.59 -22.31 12.95
CA LYS A 134 -4.67 -23.27 13.58
C LYS A 134 -5.13 -24.72 13.38
N ARG A 135 -6.44 -24.99 13.47
CA ARG A 135 -7.02 -26.32 13.20
C ARG A 135 -6.79 -26.76 11.74
N GLN A 136 -6.83 -25.83 10.79
CA GLN A 136 -6.58 -26.09 9.37
C GLN A 136 -5.07 -26.13 9.00
N GLY A 137 -4.18 -26.02 9.99
CA GLY A 137 -2.72 -26.02 9.78
C GLY A 137 -2.17 -24.70 9.21
N ARG A 138 -2.95 -23.61 9.22
CA ARG A 138 -2.58 -22.30 8.67
C ARG A 138 -2.38 -21.28 9.79
N THR A 139 -1.29 -21.40 10.54
CA THR A 139 -1.06 -20.52 11.70
C THR A 139 -0.85 -19.06 11.29
N LEU A 140 -1.65 -18.15 11.88
CA LEU A 140 -1.63 -16.72 11.62
C LEU A 140 -0.99 -15.99 12.82
N TYR A 141 0.09 -15.24 12.59
CA TYR A 141 0.79 -14.47 13.62
C TYR A 141 0.36 -12.99 13.62
N GLY A 142 0.48 -12.32 14.77
CA GLY A 142 0.23 -10.88 14.90
C GLY A 142 -1.22 -10.49 15.25
N PHE A 143 -2.04 -11.45 15.69
CA PHE A 143 -3.47 -11.24 15.98
C PHE A 143 -3.90 -11.56 17.44
N GLY A 144 -2.95 -11.58 18.37
CA GLY A 144 -3.21 -11.59 19.82
C GLY A 144 -3.17 -10.16 20.36
N ALA A 145 -4.27 -9.74 20.99
CA ALA A 145 -4.29 -8.52 21.80
C ALA A 145 -3.74 -8.80 23.19
#